data_AF-A0A2M7KUQ9-F1
#
_entry.id   AF-A0A2M7KUQ9-F1
#
_cell.length_a   1.000
_cell.length_b   1.000
_cell.length_c   1.000
_cell.angle_alpha   90.00
_cell.angle_beta   90.00
_cell.angle_gamma   90.00
#
_symmetry.space_group_name_H-M   'P 1'
#
loop_
_entity.id
_entity.type
_entity.pdbx_description
1 polymer ?
#
loop_
_entity_poly.entity_id
_entity_poly.type
_entity_poly.pdbx_seq_one_letter_code
_entity_poly.pdbx_strand_id
1 'polypeptide(L)'
;MTHLNLIAAAHGLADADQVQRLYRWMTEEPTAAGVPDAFSRWLFAPRSNTLHCAEQRDSYPYDEWCEDGGALLWTAYYEIVSRARFLGADDAWRRFKEILARYDLPDHLVGGNPLCRGETNNDTEGRGSVGTWGAFPESGLAPTAFLSAFLGIRADLDGLHVWPNLPASLEFAGVEGLVFRGRRLKVTCYRTQVVLEWAGGRQVLPVPALGAVLVAEQALAARN
;
A
#
# COMPACT_ATOMS: atom_id res chain seq x y z
N MET A 1 -8.74 -16.38 2.94
CA MET A 1 -8.85 -14.91 2.84
C MET A 1 -7.57 -14.36 2.21
N THR A 2 -7.68 -13.44 1.25
CA THR A 2 -6.56 -12.94 0.45
C THR A 2 -5.69 -11.96 1.23
N HIS A 3 -6.34 -11.04 1.96
CA HIS A 3 -5.67 -9.94 2.65
C HIS A 3 -4.74 -10.41 3.78
N LEU A 4 -5.07 -11.48 4.52
CA LEU A 4 -4.20 -12.03 5.57
C LEU A 4 -2.85 -12.49 5.01
N ASN A 5 -2.84 -13.12 3.83
CA ASN A 5 -1.60 -13.55 3.19
C ASN A 5 -0.73 -12.35 2.78
N LEU A 6 -1.36 -11.26 2.32
CA LEU A 6 -0.66 -10.01 1.98
C LEU A 6 -0.08 -9.32 3.21
N ILE A 7 -0.80 -9.33 4.35
CA ILE A 7 -0.28 -8.82 5.63
C ILE A 7 0.95 -9.64 6.05
N ALA A 8 0.86 -10.97 5.99
CA ALA A 8 1.98 -11.84 6.32
C ALA A 8 3.21 -11.58 5.42
N ALA A 9 2.99 -11.43 4.11
CA ALA A 9 4.03 -11.08 3.16
C ALA A 9 4.66 -9.70 3.47
N ALA A 10 3.85 -8.65 3.62
CA ALA A 10 4.33 -7.29 3.90
C ALA A 10 5.22 -7.22 5.14
N HIS A 11 4.87 -7.97 6.20
CA HIS A 11 5.63 -8.03 7.44
C HIS A 11 6.80 -9.04 7.43
N GLY A 12 6.98 -9.79 6.34
CA GLY A 12 8.08 -10.76 6.22
C GLY A 12 7.86 -12.06 6.99
N LEU A 13 6.61 -12.40 7.28
CA LEU A 13 6.24 -13.72 7.82
C LEU A 13 6.20 -14.80 6.73
N ALA A 14 6.13 -14.40 5.45
CA ALA A 14 6.21 -15.28 4.30
C ALA A 14 7.59 -15.19 3.63
N ASP A 15 8.05 -16.31 3.05
CA ASP A 15 9.24 -16.36 2.21
C ASP A 15 8.94 -16.07 0.72
N ALA A 16 9.98 -16.02 -0.12
CA ALA A 16 9.85 -15.70 -1.53
C ALA A 16 9.00 -16.71 -2.31
N ASP A 17 9.12 -18.01 -2.02
CA ASP A 17 8.39 -19.06 -2.73
C ASP A 17 6.89 -19.01 -2.38
N GLN A 18 6.58 -18.78 -1.10
CA GLN A 18 5.22 -18.56 -0.61
C GLN A 18 4.58 -17.34 -1.27
N VAL A 19 5.32 -16.23 -1.40
CA VAL A 19 4.80 -15.01 -2.03
C VAL A 19 4.63 -15.18 -3.53
N GLN A 20 5.54 -15.87 -4.22
CA GLN A 20 5.35 -16.20 -5.64
C GLN A 20 4.10 -17.07 -5.85
N ARG A 21 3.90 -18.10 -5.01
CA ARG A 21 2.71 -18.94 -5.04
C ARG A 21 1.43 -18.15 -4.73
N LEU A 22 1.49 -17.19 -3.81
CA LEU A 22 0.39 -16.29 -3.46
C LEU A 22 -0.03 -15.44 -4.67
N TYR A 23 0.90 -14.75 -5.32
CA TYR A 23 0.59 -13.93 -6.48
C TYR A 23 0.10 -14.76 -7.67
N ARG A 24 0.71 -15.93 -7.91
CA ARG A 24 0.24 -16.86 -8.94
C ARG A 24 -1.23 -17.23 -8.74
N TRP A 25 -1.65 -17.54 -7.52
CA TRP A 25 -3.05 -17.82 -7.23
C TRP A 25 -3.96 -16.61 -7.48
N MET A 26 -3.55 -15.42 -7.04
CA MET A 26 -4.36 -14.22 -7.26
C MET A 26 -4.48 -13.83 -8.75
N THR A 27 -3.53 -14.21 -9.61
CA THR A 27 -3.52 -13.81 -11.02
C THR A 27 -3.94 -14.90 -12.00
N GLU A 28 -3.77 -16.18 -11.66
CA GLU A 28 -3.97 -17.31 -12.60
C GLU A 28 -5.07 -18.28 -12.16
N GLU A 29 -5.43 -18.33 -10.88
CA GLU A 29 -6.39 -19.30 -10.37
C GLU A 29 -7.80 -18.68 -10.23
N PRO A 30 -8.87 -19.47 -10.48
CA PRO A 30 -10.24 -18.95 -10.43
C PRO A 30 -10.65 -18.55 -9.02
N THR A 31 -11.44 -17.48 -8.93
CA THR A 31 -12.18 -17.11 -7.71
C THR A 31 -13.60 -17.69 -7.75
N ALA A 32 -14.40 -17.44 -6.72
CA ALA A 32 -15.82 -17.79 -6.72
C ALA A 32 -16.65 -17.01 -7.77
N ALA A 33 -16.08 -16.00 -8.42
CA ALA A 33 -16.63 -15.40 -9.64
C ALA A 33 -16.46 -16.29 -10.90
N GLY A 34 -15.78 -17.44 -10.78
CA GLY A 34 -15.59 -18.42 -11.85
C GLY A 34 -14.43 -18.11 -12.81
N VAL A 35 -13.73 -17.00 -12.61
CA VAL A 35 -12.60 -16.54 -13.43
C VAL A 35 -11.41 -16.11 -12.57
N PRO A 36 -10.17 -16.12 -13.10
CA PRO A 36 -9.00 -15.56 -12.42
C PRO A 36 -9.09 -14.04 -12.30
N ASP A 37 -9.75 -13.58 -11.24
CA ASP A 37 -10.07 -12.18 -11.04
C ASP A 37 -9.88 -11.80 -9.57
N ALA A 38 -8.65 -11.84 -9.04
CA ALA A 38 -8.45 -11.26 -7.71
C ALA A 38 -8.42 -9.72 -7.74
N PHE A 39 -8.15 -9.07 -8.88
CA PHE A 39 -7.86 -7.63 -8.93
C PHE A 39 -8.75 -6.82 -9.89
N SER A 40 -9.16 -7.40 -11.02
CA SER A 40 -9.66 -6.63 -12.16
C SER A 40 -11.06 -6.06 -11.95
N ARG A 41 -11.88 -6.70 -11.10
CA ARG A 41 -13.20 -6.18 -10.72
C ARG A 41 -13.14 -4.82 -10.04
N TRP A 42 -12.20 -4.67 -9.09
CA TRP A 42 -12.15 -3.54 -8.14
C TRP A 42 -11.09 -2.50 -8.48
N LEU A 43 -9.97 -2.92 -9.09
CA LEU A 43 -8.85 -2.09 -9.54
C LEU A 43 -8.05 -1.39 -8.42
N PHE A 44 -8.63 -1.07 -7.26
CA PHE A 44 -7.95 -0.39 -6.15
C PHE A 44 -7.41 -1.34 -5.07
N ALA A 45 -7.89 -2.58 -5.00
CA ALA A 45 -7.50 -3.58 -4.03
C ALA A 45 -7.83 -4.99 -4.57
N PRO A 46 -7.18 -6.04 -4.04
CA PRO A 46 -7.64 -7.39 -4.29
C PRO A 46 -9.01 -7.66 -3.67
N ARG A 47 -9.68 -8.72 -4.14
CA ARG A 47 -10.82 -9.32 -3.43
C ARG A 47 -10.39 -9.71 -2.02
N SER A 48 -11.22 -9.41 -1.02
CA SER A 48 -10.96 -9.73 0.39
C SER A 48 -10.75 -11.25 0.62
N ASN A 49 -11.43 -12.07 -0.18
CA ASN A 49 -11.32 -13.53 -0.28
C ASN A 49 -11.66 -13.99 -1.71
N THR A 50 -11.07 -15.10 -2.16
CA THR A 50 -11.35 -15.68 -3.49
C THR A 50 -12.36 -16.84 -3.46
N LEU A 51 -12.81 -17.28 -2.28
CA LEU A 51 -13.77 -18.36 -2.09
C LEU A 51 -15.01 -17.81 -1.39
N HIS A 52 -16.20 -18.12 -1.90
CA HIS A 52 -17.46 -17.64 -1.35
C HIS A 52 -17.69 -18.18 0.06
N CYS A 53 -17.94 -17.27 1.00
CA CYS A 53 -18.22 -17.60 2.40
C CYS A 53 -19.74 -17.82 2.61
N ALA A 54 -20.31 -18.84 1.95
CA ALA A 54 -21.75 -19.10 1.94
C ALA A 54 -22.40 -19.33 3.33
N GLU A 55 -21.60 -19.71 4.33
CA GLU A 55 -22.04 -19.93 5.72
C GLU A 55 -22.19 -18.63 6.53
N GLN A 56 -21.92 -17.47 5.93
CA GLN A 56 -22.12 -16.19 6.60
C GLN A 56 -23.59 -15.94 6.91
N ARG A 57 -23.82 -15.30 8.06
CA ARG A 57 -25.13 -15.12 8.71
C ARG A 57 -26.24 -14.58 7.81
N ASP A 58 -25.87 -13.82 6.78
CA ASP A 58 -26.81 -13.04 5.99
C ASP A 58 -26.78 -13.40 4.48
N SER A 59 -26.19 -14.54 4.10
CA SER A 59 -26.23 -15.20 2.77
C SER A 59 -26.29 -14.25 1.56
N TYR A 60 -25.36 -13.31 1.46
CA TYR A 60 -25.24 -12.43 0.29
C TYR A 60 -24.59 -13.15 -0.89
N PRO A 61 -24.89 -12.75 -2.15
CA PRO A 61 -24.09 -13.16 -3.29
C PRO A 61 -22.62 -12.74 -3.12
N TYR A 62 -21.73 -13.59 -3.60
CA TYR A 62 -20.31 -13.24 -3.75
C TYR A 62 -20.17 -11.94 -4.54
N ASP A 63 -19.30 -11.03 -4.08
CA ASP A 63 -19.03 -9.68 -4.64
C ASP A 63 -19.99 -8.58 -4.23
N GLU A 64 -21.10 -8.88 -3.56
CA GLU A 64 -22.02 -7.85 -3.07
C GLU A 64 -21.64 -7.35 -1.67
N TRP A 65 -20.71 -8.03 -0.99
CA TRP A 65 -20.23 -7.66 0.32
C TRP A 65 -18.70 -7.55 0.37
N CYS A 66 -18.16 -6.50 0.99
CA CYS A 66 -16.73 -6.23 0.98
C CYS A 66 -15.90 -7.31 1.70
N GLU A 67 -16.50 -8.05 2.63
CA GLU A 67 -15.92 -9.20 3.32
C GLU A 67 -16.09 -10.54 2.58
N ASP A 68 -16.88 -10.57 1.50
CA ASP A 68 -17.11 -11.76 0.67
C ASP A 68 -17.06 -11.45 -0.83
N GLY A 69 -15.84 -11.46 -1.38
CA GLY A 69 -15.55 -11.22 -2.80
C GLY A 69 -15.37 -9.75 -3.15
N GLY A 70 -15.88 -8.84 -2.33
CA GLY A 70 -15.66 -7.41 -2.47
C GLY A 70 -14.23 -6.95 -2.11
N ALA A 71 -14.03 -5.64 -1.99
CA ALA A 71 -12.71 -5.05 -1.82
C ALA A 71 -12.62 -4.04 -0.67
N LEU A 72 -11.45 -4.00 -0.04
CA LEU A 72 -11.17 -3.18 1.15
C LEU A 72 -9.93 -2.32 0.88
N LEU A 73 -10.07 -0.99 0.87
CA LEU A 73 -9.01 -0.08 0.41
C LEU A 73 -7.75 -0.18 1.26
N TRP A 74 -7.87 -0.38 2.56
CA TRP A 74 -6.73 -0.56 3.45
C TRP A 74 -5.81 -1.72 3.05
N THR A 75 -6.34 -2.75 2.37
CA THR A 75 -5.53 -3.91 1.94
C THR A 75 -4.52 -3.55 0.85
N ALA A 76 -4.74 -2.45 0.12
CA ALA A 76 -3.84 -1.92 -0.88
C ALA A 76 -2.44 -1.62 -0.29
N TYR A 77 -2.37 -1.18 0.97
CA TYR A 77 -1.09 -0.95 1.65
C TYR A 77 -0.23 -2.22 1.65
N TYR A 78 -0.81 -3.31 2.16
CA TYR A 78 -0.11 -4.59 2.28
C TYR A 78 0.21 -5.19 0.91
N GLU A 79 -0.67 -5.02 -0.07
CA GLU A 79 -0.40 -5.42 -1.45
C GLU A 79 0.86 -4.73 -2.00
N ILE A 80 0.90 -3.40 -1.94
CA ILE A 80 1.98 -2.61 -2.53
C ILE A 80 3.31 -2.85 -1.82
N VAL A 81 3.31 -2.93 -0.48
CA VAL A 81 4.52 -3.24 0.30
C VAL A 81 5.01 -4.66 -0.02
N SER A 82 4.12 -5.65 -0.10
CA SER A 82 4.46 -7.03 -0.48
C SER A 82 5.07 -7.10 -1.88
N ARG A 83 4.44 -6.46 -2.89
CA ARG A 83 4.97 -6.40 -4.26
C ARG A 83 6.36 -5.77 -4.27
N ALA A 84 6.53 -4.63 -3.60
CA ALA A 84 7.79 -3.90 -3.60
C ALA A 84 8.94 -4.73 -3.01
N ARG A 85 8.63 -5.54 -2.00
CA ARG A 85 9.57 -6.42 -1.31
C ARG A 85 9.95 -7.67 -2.10
N PHE A 86 8.99 -8.31 -2.77
CA PHE A 86 9.21 -9.65 -3.35
C PHE A 86 9.20 -9.68 -4.89
N LEU A 87 8.47 -8.77 -5.53
CA LEU A 87 8.37 -8.66 -7.00
C LEU A 87 9.15 -7.47 -7.56
N GLY A 88 9.57 -6.55 -6.68
CA GLY A 88 10.38 -5.38 -7.01
C GLY A 88 9.58 -4.09 -7.15
N ALA A 89 10.30 -2.97 -7.11
CA ALA A 89 9.71 -1.62 -7.12
C ALA A 89 8.89 -1.33 -8.39
N ASP A 90 9.30 -1.85 -9.55
CA ASP A 90 8.59 -1.61 -10.82
C ASP A 90 7.22 -2.29 -10.85
N ASP A 91 7.11 -3.52 -10.34
CA ASP A 91 5.82 -4.22 -10.24
C ASP A 91 4.88 -3.49 -9.28
N ALA A 92 5.40 -3.13 -8.10
CA ALA A 92 4.66 -2.37 -7.10
C ALA A 92 4.22 -1.00 -7.65
N TRP A 93 5.08 -0.29 -8.37
CA TRP A 93 4.76 1.01 -8.95
C TRP A 93 3.70 0.93 -10.04
N ARG A 94 3.79 -0.09 -10.92
CA ARG A 94 2.75 -0.35 -11.90
C ARG A 94 1.39 -0.55 -11.21
N ARG A 95 1.33 -1.40 -10.20
CA ARG A 95 0.11 -1.65 -9.44
C ARG A 95 -0.39 -0.39 -8.71
N PHE A 96 0.51 0.37 -8.09
CA PHE A 96 0.16 1.60 -7.38
C PHE A 96 -0.49 2.63 -8.32
N LYS A 97 0.02 2.77 -9.55
CA LYS A 97 -0.59 3.63 -10.58
C LYS A 97 -1.97 3.17 -11.01
N GLU A 98 -2.25 1.86 -11.07
CA GLU A 98 -3.60 1.33 -11.34
C GLU A 98 -4.58 1.74 -10.23
N ILE A 99 -4.14 1.69 -8.97
CA ILE A 99 -4.93 2.14 -7.81
C ILE A 99 -5.20 3.64 -7.90
N LEU A 100 -4.17 4.45 -8.20
CA LEU A 100 -4.32 5.88 -8.40
C LEU A 100 -5.27 6.20 -9.57
N ALA A 101 -5.21 5.44 -10.66
CA ALA A 101 -6.14 5.59 -11.78
C ALA A 101 -7.59 5.27 -11.39
N ARG A 102 -7.82 4.29 -10.49
CA ARG A 102 -9.17 4.05 -9.94
C ARG A 102 -9.61 5.19 -9.01
N TYR A 103 -8.69 5.78 -8.25
CA TYR A 103 -8.97 6.92 -7.39
C TYR A 103 -9.22 8.23 -8.18
N ASP A 104 -8.65 8.37 -9.38
CA ASP A 104 -8.82 9.56 -10.24
C ASP A 104 -10.19 9.59 -10.95
N LEU A 105 -10.97 8.50 -10.86
CA LEU A 105 -12.35 8.50 -11.35
C LEU A 105 -13.23 9.47 -10.53
N PRO A 106 -14.36 9.96 -11.09
CA PRO A 106 -15.14 11.07 -10.51
C PRO A 106 -15.60 10.90 -9.07
N ASP A 107 -15.71 9.65 -8.59
CA ASP A 107 -16.17 9.36 -7.24
C ASP A 107 -15.05 9.39 -6.19
N HIS A 108 -13.77 9.40 -6.58
CA HIS A 108 -12.60 9.28 -5.70
C HIS A 108 -12.70 8.18 -4.63
N LEU A 109 -13.44 7.10 -4.91
CA LEU A 109 -13.80 6.04 -3.95
C LEU A 109 -14.57 6.52 -2.69
N VAL A 110 -15.15 7.73 -2.72
CA VAL A 110 -15.85 8.38 -1.60
C VAL A 110 -17.17 9.10 -2.00
N GLY A 111 -17.56 9.05 -3.28
CA GLY A 111 -18.64 9.85 -3.88
C GLY A 111 -20.10 9.42 -3.60
N GLY A 112 -20.37 8.69 -2.52
CA GLY A 112 -21.70 8.16 -2.18
C GLY A 112 -22.05 6.84 -2.88
N ASN A 113 -23.32 6.44 -2.78
CA ASN A 113 -23.83 5.18 -3.32
C ASN A 113 -24.83 5.42 -4.47
N PRO A 114 -24.67 4.78 -5.64
CA PRO A 114 -23.52 3.96 -6.04
C PRO A 114 -22.28 4.82 -6.42
N LEU A 115 -21.12 4.19 -6.40
CA LEU A 115 -19.89 4.68 -7.02
C LEU A 115 -20.00 4.70 -8.56
N CYS A 116 -19.05 5.33 -9.25
CA CYS A 116 -19.13 5.59 -10.69
C CYS A 116 -19.07 4.34 -11.57
N ARG A 117 -18.66 3.17 -11.04
CA ARG A 117 -18.70 1.88 -11.75
C ARG A 117 -19.79 0.96 -11.18
N GLY A 118 -20.76 1.53 -10.46
CA GLY A 118 -21.91 0.82 -9.91
C GLY A 118 -21.63 0.05 -8.62
N GLU A 119 -20.46 0.21 -7.99
CA GLU A 119 -20.18 -0.39 -6.69
C GLU A 119 -21.00 0.30 -5.57
N THR A 120 -21.22 -0.41 -4.47
CA THR A 120 -21.85 0.13 -3.26
C THR A 120 -20.81 0.20 -2.16
N ASN A 121 -20.58 1.37 -1.59
CA ASN A 121 -19.79 1.51 -0.38
C ASN A 121 -20.51 0.90 0.81
N ASN A 122 -19.76 0.13 1.60
CA ASN A 122 -20.15 -0.37 2.91
C ASN A 122 -19.96 0.74 3.95
N ASP A 123 -20.77 1.79 3.85
CA ASP A 123 -20.77 2.93 4.78
C ASP A 123 -21.86 2.77 5.85
N THR A 124 -22.27 3.88 6.48
CA THR A 124 -23.24 3.87 7.59
C THR A 124 -24.64 3.39 7.21
N GLU A 125 -24.98 3.28 5.91
CA GLU A 125 -26.35 3.00 5.46
C GLU A 125 -26.58 1.60 4.87
N GLY A 126 -25.62 0.68 5.01
CA GLY A 126 -25.84 -0.72 4.67
C GLY A 126 -24.59 -1.43 4.19
N ARG A 127 -24.78 -2.70 3.82
CA ARG A 127 -23.70 -3.51 3.28
C ARG A 127 -23.41 -3.09 1.85
N GLY A 128 -22.13 -3.02 1.53
CA GLY A 128 -21.64 -2.71 0.20
C GLY A 128 -20.50 -3.62 -0.20
N SER A 129 -20.24 -3.65 -1.49
CA SER A 129 -19.18 -4.43 -2.13
C SER A 129 -17.78 -3.84 -1.93
N VAL A 130 -17.68 -2.57 -1.52
CA VAL A 130 -16.39 -1.91 -1.27
C VAL A 130 -16.35 -1.22 0.09
N GLY A 131 -15.24 -1.36 0.82
CA GLY A 131 -15.00 -0.68 2.09
C GLY A 131 -13.84 0.31 1.97
N THR A 132 -14.16 1.60 1.94
CA THR A 132 -13.19 2.68 1.67
C THR A 132 -13.18 3.74 2.77
N TRP A 133 -14.33 4.09 3.34
CA TRP A 133 -14.47 5.09 4.41
C TRP A 133 -15.56 4.67 5.42
N GLY A 134 -15.80 5.45 6.48
CA GLY A 134 -16.78 5.12 7.52
C GLY A 134 -16.23 4.09 8.50
N ALA A 135 -16.72 2.84 8.45
CA ALA A 135 -16.28 1.74 9.31
C ALA A 135 -14.84 1.25 9.04
N PHE A 136 -14.18 1.81 8.03
CA PHE A 136 -12.84 1.44 7.57
C PHE A 136 -11.81 2.58 7.73
N PRO A 137 -11.55 3.09 8.95
CA PRO A 137 -10.53 4.11 9.17
C PRO A 137 -9.12 3.66 8.75
N GLU A 138 -8.86 2.35 8.69
CA GLU A 138 -7.62 1.73 8.23
C GLU A 138 -7.28 2.09 6.78
N SER A 139 -8.26 2.54 5.98
CA SER A 139 -8.04 2.98 4.60
C SER A 139 -7.05 4.14 4.49
N GLY A 140 -6.82 4.88 5.59
CA GLY A 140 -5.74 5.85 5.71
C GLY A 140 -4.33 5.26 5.52
N LEU A 141 -4.16 3.94 5.59
CA LEU A 141 -2.91 3.25 5.27
C LEU A 141 -2.59 3.25 3.78
N ALA A 142 -3.58 3.24 2.90
CA ALA A 142 -3.35 3.12 1.45
C ALA A 142 -2.36 4.18 0.90
N PRO A 143 -2.50 5.49 1.19
CA PRO A 143 -1.53 6.48 0.73
C PRO A 143 -0.14 6.36 1.40
N THR A 144 -0.05 5.81 2.61
CA THR A 144 1.23 5.64 3.31
C THR A 144 2.08 4.51 2.73
N ALA A 145 1.50 3.68 1.86
CA ALA A 145 2.22 2.68 1.07
C ALA A 145 3.36 3.33 0.28
N PHE A 146 3.20 4.57 -0.19
CA PHE A 146 4.27 5.28 -0.90
C PHE A 146 5.52 5.47 -0.04
N LEU A 147 5.32 5.88 1.23
CA LEU A 147 6.40 6.07 2.19
C LEU A 147 7.10 4.75 2.54
N SER A 148 6.31 3.68 2.68
CA SER A 148 6.83 2.37 3.09
C SER A 148 7.49 1.61 1.94
N ALA A 149 6.88 1.60 0.76
CA ALA A 149 7.27 0.73 -0.36
C ALA A 149 8.36 1.34 -1.25
N PHE A 150 8.33 2.66 -1.47
CA PHE A 150 9.23 3.33 -2.43
C PHE A 150 10.28 4.21 -1.77
N LEU A 151 9.92 4.95 -0.72
CA LEU A 151 10.91 5.71 0.07
C LEU A 151 11.58 4.84 1.14
N GLY A 152 10.94 3.73 1.53
CA GLY A 152 11.41 2.83 2.57
C GLY A 152 11.61 3.53 3.90
N ILE A 153 10.69 4.41 4.29
CA ILE A 153 10.80 5.17 5.54
C ILE A 153 10.23 4.34 6.70
N ARG A 154 11.04 4.13 7.74
CA ARG A 154 10.63 3.48 8.99
C ARG A 154 11.27 4.19 10.18
N ALA A 155 10.48 4.51 11.19
CA ALA A 155 11.01 4.89 12.49
C ALA A 155 11.28 3.64 13.33
N ASP A 156 12.42 3.61 14.01
CA ASP A 156 12.78 2.59 15.00
C ASP A 156 13.47 3.24 16.21
N LEU A 157 13.88 2.45 17.19
CA LEU A 157 14.45 2.94 18.46
C LEU A 157 15.70 3.80 18.26
N ASP A 158 16.54 3.45 17.28
CA ASP A 158 17.81 4.10 16.97
C ASP A 158 17.69 5.30 16.01
N GLY A 159 16.58 5.45 15.30
CA GLY A 159 16.38 6.60 14.43
C GLY A 159 15.32 6.41 13.35
N LEU A 160 15.38 7.30 12.35
CA LEU A 160 14.59 7.18 11.13
C LEU A 160 15.45 6.50 10.07
N HIS A 161 15.03 5.32 9.64
CA HIS A 161 15.65 4.57 8.55
C HIS A 161 14.99 4.91 7.23
N VAL A 162 15.80 5.03 6.18
CA VAL A 162 15.35 5.28 4.81
C VAL A 162 16.02 4.28 3.87
N TRP A 163 15.23 3.42 3.23
CA TRP A 163 15.65 2.46 2.20
C TRP A 163 15.03 2.83 0.83
N PRO A 164 15.68 3.69 0.03
CA PRO A 164 15.17 4.02 -1.29
C PRO A 164 14.97 2.77 -2.16
N ASN A 165 13.73 2.56 -2.59
CA ASN A 165 13.32 1.43 -3.43
C ASN A 165 12.53 1.95 -4.63
N LEU A 166 13.21 2.77 -5.45
CA LEU A 166 12.56 3.50 -6.52
C LEU A 166 12.36 2.62 -7.76
N PRO A 167 11.16 2.66 -8.39
CA PRO A 167 10.96 2.07 -9.70
C PRO A 167 11.90 2.71 -10.74
N ALA A 168 12.26 1.97 -11.78
CA ALA A 168 13.13 2.40 -12.88
C ALA A 168 12.68 3.74 -13.49
N SER A 169 11.37 3.98 -13.54
CA SER A 169 10.79 5.19 -14.12
C SER A 169 10.97 6.46 -13.29
N LEU A 170 11.41 6.35 -12.04
CA LEU A 170 11.65 7.51 -11.17
C LEU A 170 13.14 7.71 -10.94
N GLU A 171 13.62 8.92 -11.26
CA GLU A 171 14.97 9.37 -10.90
C GLU A 171 15.06 9.63 -9.39
N PHE A 172 14.04 10.28 -8.85
CA PHE A 172 13.89 10.58 -7.44
C PHE A 172 12.41 10.53 -7.02
N ALA A 173 12.18 10.40 -5.72
CA ALA A 173 10.87 10.53 -5.09
C ALA A 173 11.05 11.11 -3.68
N GLY A 174 10.03 11.75 -3.12
CA GLY A 174 10.18 12.34 -1.80
C GLY A 174 8.88 12.63 -1.09
N VAL A 175 9.02 13.02 0.18
CA VAL A 175 7.96 13.49 1.06
C VAL A 175 8.39 14.81 1.69
N GLU A 176 7.47 15.77 1.72
CA GLU A 176 7.63 17.01 2.46
C GLU A 176 6.66 17.03 3.63
N GLY A 177 7.10 17.56 4.77
CA GLY A 177 6.26 17.64 5.97
C GLY A 177 6.31 16.39 6.83
N LEU A 178 7.28 15.48 6.60
CA LEU A 178 7.52 14.35 7.49
C LEU A 178 8.00 14.88 8.84
N VAL A 179 7.27 14.57 9.92
CA VAL A 179 7.66 14.99 11.27
C VAL A 179 8.35 13.82 11.98
N PHE A 180 9.61 14.03 12.39
CA PHE A 180 10.38 13.06 13.16
C PHE A 180 11.02 13.74 14.37
N ARG A 181 10.78 13.22 15.57
CA ARG A 181 11.26 13.79 16.85
C ARG A 181 11.05 15.31 16.97
N GLY A 182 9.85 15.78 16.61
CA GLY A 182 9.47 17.20 16.67
C GLY A 182 10.05 18.08 15.55
N ARG A 183 10.84 17.53 14.62
CA ARG A 183 11.40 18.27 13.49
C ARG A 183 10.63 17.95 12.20
N ARG A 184 10.24 18.99 11.48
CA ARG A 184 9.67 18.87 10.13
C ARG A 184 10.80 18.71 9.11
N LEU A 185 10.73 17.64 8.33
CA LEU A 185 11.71 17.23 7.33
C LEU A 185 11.07 17.24 5.94
N LYS A 186 11.89 17.56 4.95
CA LYS A 186 11.71 17.14 3.57
C LYS A 186 12.76 16.08 3.27
N VAL A 187 12.30 14.93 2.79
CA VAL A 187 13.13 13.76 2.46
C VAL A 187 13.02 13.51 0.97
N THR A 188 14.12 13.61 0.25
CA THR A 188 14.19 13.28 -1.18
C THR A 188 15.13 12.10 -1.37
N CYS A 189 14.59 11.00 -1.88
CA CYS A 189 15.33 9.77 -2.14
C CYS A 189 15.74 9.70 -3.60
N TYR A 190 17.00 9.35 -3.82
CA TYR A 190 17.57 8.86 -5.08
C TYR A 190 18.04 7.42 -4.84
N ARG A 191 18.44 6.68 -5.89
CA ARG A 191 18.99 5.32 -5.73
C ARG A 191 20.27 5.28 -4.88
N THR A 192 21.09 6.32 -4.96
CA THR A 192 22.43 6.36 -4.37
C THR A 192 22.57 7.32 -3.20
N GLN A 193 21.55 8.13 -2.93
CA GLN A 193 21.60 9.15 -1.88
C GLN A 193 20.21 9.53 -1.37
N VAL A 194 20.16 9.98 -0.12
CA VAL A 194 19.00 10.61 0.50
C VAL A 194 19.37 12.05 0.84
N VAL A 195 18.57 13.00 0.39
CA VAL A 195 18.68 14.41 0.75
C VAL A 195 17.66 14.73 1.82
N LEU A 196 18.14 15.22 2.96
CA LEU A 196 17.32 15.71 4.06
C LEU A 196 17.41 17.23 4.10
N GLU A 197 16.26 17.88 4.22
CA GLU A 197 16.16 19.33 4.40
C GLU A 197 15.25 19.62 5.59
N TRP A 198 15.64 20.59 6.41
CA TRP A 198 14.87 21.07 7.56
C TRP A 198 15.11 22.57 7.76
N ALA A 199 14.35 23.19 8.66
CA ALA A 199 14.56 24.59 9.00
C ALA A 199 15.99 24.82 9.54
N GLY A 200 16.82 25.53 8.77
CA GLY A 200 18.20 25.83 9.15
C GLY A 200 19.24 24.78 8.75
N GLY A 201 18.90 23.77 7.95
CA GLY A 201 19.92 22.81 7.52
C GLY A 201 19.53 21.88 6.36
N ARG A 202 20.57 21.31 5.76
CA ARG A 202 20.48 20.33 4.68
C ARG A 202 21.61 19.32 4.82
N GLN A 203 21.30 18.06 4.59
CA GLN A 203 22.27 16.98 4.58
C GLN A 203 22.05 16.06 3.39
N VAL A 204 23.13 15.59 2.79
CA VAL A 204 23.11 14.55 1.76
C VAL A 204 23.80 13.32 2.35
N LEU A 205 23.08 12.20 2.35
CA LEU A 205 23.52 10.95 2.94
C LEU A 205 23.63 9.90 1.81
N PRO A 206 24.81 9.31 1.58
CA PRO A 206 24.94 8.24 0.58
C PRO A 206 24.17 7.00 1.05
N VAL A 207 23.49 6.34 0.12
CA VAL A 207 22.81 5.05 0.36
C VAL A 207 23.87 3.94 0.27
N PRO A 208 24.09 3.14 1.33
CA PRO A 208 25.02 2.02 1.27
C PRO A 208 24.49 0.94 0.32
N ALA A 209 25.40 0.18 -0.30
CA ALA A 209 25.07 -0.80 -1.33
C ALA A 209 24.02 -1.86 -0.93
N LEU A 210 23.87 -2.14 0.37
CA LEU A 210 22.94 -3.13 0.93
C LEU A 210 22.25 -2.65 2.21
N GLY A 211 21.90 -1.35 2.32
CA GLY A 211 21.37 -0.87 3.60
C GLY A 211 20.53 0.39 3.56
N ALA A 212 20.08 0.76 4.75
CA ALA A 212 19.37 2.00 4.99
C ALA A 212 20.36 3.15 5.17
N VAL A 213 19.87 4.34 4.89
CA VAL A 213 20.38 5.54 5.54
C VAL A 213 19.73 5.64 6.92
N LEU A 214 20.56 5.67 7.97
CA LEU A 214 20.10 5.96 9.33
C LEU A 214 20.19 7.46 9.61
N VAL A 215 19.05 8.08 9.89
CA VAL A 215 18.94 9.46 10.34
C VAL A 215 18.81 9.46 11.86
N ALA A 216 19.97 9.53 12.53
CA ALA A 216 20.06 9.67 13.98
C ALA A 216 19.91 11.14 14.40
N GLU A 217 19.57 11.37 15.67
CA GLU A 217 19.41 12.72 16.20
C GLU A 217 20.68 13.57 16.08
N GLN A 218 21.87 12.97 16.27
CA GLN A 218 23.13 13.68 16.09
C GLN A 218 23.32 14.16 14.63
N ALA A 219 22.77 13.44 13.65
CA ALA A 219 22.83 13.85 12.25
C ALA A 219 22.03 15.13 11.98
N LEU A 220 20.95 15.34 12.75
CA LEU A 220 20.12 16.55 12.68
C LEU A 220 20.62 17.67 13.61
N ALA A 221 21.53 17.38 14.55
CA ALA A 221 22.07 18.36 15.50
C ALA A 221 23.28 19.15 14.95
N ALA A 222 23.83 18.80 13.79
CA ALA A 222 25.08 19.37 13.30
C ALA A 222 24.90 20.61 12.38
N ARG A 223 25.55 21.71 12.80
CA ARG A 223 25.95 22.95 12.11
C ARG A 223 24.93 24.10 12.01
N ASN A 224 24.90 24.92 13.07
CA ASN A 224 25.06 26.37 12.92
C ASN A 224 26.55 26.70 12.84
#